data_AF-A0A920LK09-F1
#
_entry.id   AF-A0A920LK09-F1
#
_cell.length_a   1.000
_cell.length_b   1.000
_cell.length_c   1.000
_cell.angle_alpha   90.00
_cell.angle_beta   90.00
_cell.angle_gamma   90.00
#
_symmetry.space_group_name_H-M   'P 1'
#
loop_
_entity.id
_entity.type
_entity.pdbx_description
1 polymer ?
#
loop_
_entity_poly.entity_id
_entity_poly.type
_entity_poly.pdbx_seq_one_letter_code
_entity_poly.pdbx_strand_id
1 'polypeptide(L)'
;MSKNNTYTVTTGHQLCLFTGPLFFIYKIFSTINLVEKLTEKYPNNNFVPLFWLASEDHDLNEINHFYVNNKVYTYNKVNENMPVGRLKFDKIEQFISDNLTELLQKVMMEKIFLKFLKSIQK
;
A
#
# COMPACT_ATOMS: atom_id res chain seq x y z
N MET A 1 10.99 -8.04 20.26
CA MET A 1 11.36 -9.45 20.08
C MET A 1 12.21 -9.87 21.27
N SER A 2 11.59 -10.43 22.31
CA SER A 2 12.25 -10.73 23.59
C SER A 2 12.57 -12.21 23.80
N LYS A 3 12.04 -13.11 22.95
CA LYS A 3 12.35 -14.54 23.01
C LYS A 3 13.47 -14.89 22.04
N ASN A 4 14.48 -15.64 22.50
CA ASN A 4 15.66 -16.02 21.71
C ASN A 4 15.36 -16.87 20.46
N ASN A 5 14.18 -17.47 20.36
CA ASN A 5 13.72 -18.27 19.22
C ASN A 5 12.81 -17.48 18.26
N THR A 6 12.90 -16.16 18.23
CA THR A 6 12.08 -15.30 17.35
C THR A 6 12.88 -14.83 16.15
N TYR A 7 12.29 -14.98 14.96
CA TYR A 7 12.88 -14.60 13.67
C TYR A 7 11.91 -13.72 12.89
N THR A 8 12.44 -12.85 12.04
CA THR A 8 11.64 -12.07 11.10
C THR A 8 11.68 -12.69 9.72
N VAL A 9 10.54 -12.68 9.05
CA VAL A 9 10.49 -12.78 7.59
C VAL A 9 10.30 -11.37 7.07
N THR A 10 11.36 -10.83 6.45
CA THR A 10 11.39 -9.43 6.06
C THR A 10 11.25 -9.26 4.56
N THR A 11 10.40 -8.34 4.15
CA THR A 11 10.38 -7.80 2.79
C THR A 11 10.38 -6.28 2.86
N GLY A 12 10.76 -5.61 1.77
CA GLY A 12 10.84 -4.16 1.71
C GLY A 12 10.15 -3.58 0.47
N HIS A 13 9.68 -2.33 0.57
CA HIS A 13 9.23 -1.53 -0.56
C HIS A 13 9.53 -0.05 -0.30
N GLN A 14 9.77 0.72 -1.36
CA GLN A 14 9.64 2.18 -1.29
C GLN A 14 8.22 2.59 -0.92
N LEU A 15 8.09 3.81 -0.37
CA LEU A 15 6.78 4.37 -0.07
C LEU A 15 6.03 4.60 -1.37
N CYS A 16 4.72 4.40 -1.39
CA CYS A 16 3.92 4.69 -2.58
C CYS A 16 2.65 5.43 -2.15
N LEU A 17 2.23 6.41 -2.95
CA LEU A 17 0.88 6.95 -2.81
C LEU A 17 -0.15 5.84 -3.05
N PHE A 18 -1.18 5.80 -2.20
CA PHE A 18 -2.34 4.89 -2.32
C PHE A 18 -1.97 3.42 -2.54
N THR A 19 -1.00 2.90 -1.78
CA THR A 19 -0.52 1.50 -1.82
C THR A 19 0.23 1.10 -3.09
N GLY A 20 0.43 2.02 -4.04
CA GLY A 20 1.27 1.79 -5.21
C GLY A 20 0.81 0.65 -6.12
N PRO A 21 1.74 -0.03 -6.82
CA PRO A 21 1.41 -1.15 -7.69
C PRO A 21 0.93 -2.36 -6.89
N LEU A 22 0.14 -3.23 -7.53
CA LEU A 22 -0.36 -4.47 -6.91
C LEU A 22 0.75 -5.35 -6.32
N PHE A 23 1.98 -5.23 -6.84
CA PHE A 23 3.17 -5.89 -6.31
C PHE A 23 3.44 -5.57 -4.83
N PHE A 24 3.07 -4.38 -4.34
CA PHE A 24 3.14 -4.00 -2.93
C PHE A 24 2.31 -4.95 -2.06
N ILE A 25 1.06 -5.18 -2.44
CA ILE A 25 0.13 -6.07 -1.75
C ILE A 25 0.59 -7.53 -1.87
N TYR A 26 1.11 -7.94 -3.03
CA TYR A 26 1.68 -9.28 -3.21
C TYR A 26 2.85 -9.57 -2.26
N LYS A 27 3.74 -8.60 -2.02
CA LYS A 27 4.86 -8.77 -1.08
C LYS A 27 4.38 -8.97 0.36
N ILE A 28 3.33 -8.25 0.77
CA ILE A 28 2.71 -8.45 2.08
C ILE A 28 2.16 -9.87 2.21
N PHE A 29 1.31 -10.31 1.28
CA PHE A 29 0.72 -11.65 1.33
C PHE A 29 1.77 -12.75 1.24
N SER A 30 2.79 -12.59 0.39
CA SER A 30 3.88 -13.55 0.26
C SER A 30 4.66 -13.71 1.57
N THR A 31 4.88 -12.60 2.29
CA THR A 31 5.58 -12.60 3.59
C THR A 31 4.75 -13.31 4.66
N ILE A 32 3.44 -13.04 4.72
CA ILE A 32 2.52 -13.70 5.66
C ILE A 32 2.46 -15.20 5.39
N ASN A 33 2.24 -15.60 4.13
CA ASN A 33 2.19 -17.01 3.72
C ASN A 33 3.50 -17.75 4.03
N LEU A 34 4.64 -17.07 3.89
CA LEU A 34 5.94 -17.66 4.26
C LEU A 34 6.06 -17.84 5.78
N VAL A 35 5.59 -16.88 6.58
CA VAL A 35 5.54 -16.99 8.04
C VAL A 35 4.67 -18.18 8.48
N GLU A 36 3.49 -18.37 7.88
CA GLU A 36 2.61 -19.50 8.16
C GLU A 36 3.32 -20.84 7.89
N LYS A 37 3.90 -21.00 6.70
CA LYS A 37 4.66 -22.20 6.32
C LYS A 37 5.85 -22.49 7.24
N LEU A 38 6.57 -21.44 7.66
CA LEU A 38 7.70 -21.59 8.56
C LEU A 38 7.25 -21.97 9.98
N THR A 39 6.12 -21.43 10.43
CA THR A 39 5.54 -21.76 11.73
C THR A 39 5.09 -23.22 11.79
N GLU A 40 4.48 -23.72 10.72
CA GLU A 40 4.12 -25.15 10.59
C GLU A 40 5.35 -26.06 10.58
N LYS A 41 6.40 -25.67 9.84
CA LYS A 41 7.62 -26.46 9.68
C LYS A 41 8.52 -26.46 10.93
N TYR A 42 8.51 -25.37 11.69
CA TYR A 42 9.37 -25.16 12.86
C TYR A 42 8.55 -24.67 14.05
N PRO A 43 7.75 -25.54 14.70
CA PRO A 43 6.80 -25.14 15.74
C PRO A 43 7.46 -24.60 17.03
N ASN A 44 8.75 -24.86 17.23
CA ASN A 44 9.53 -24.34 18.36
C ASN A 44 10.12 -22.94 18.10
N ASN A 45 9.91 -22.37 16.90
CA ASN A 45 10.39 -21.06 16.50
C ASN A 45 9.20 -20.12 16.30
N ASN A 46 9.40 -18.83 16.60
CA ASN A 46 8.40 -17.79 16.35
C ASN A 46 8.81 -17.00 15.10
N PHE A 47 7.96 -16.92 14.10
CA PHE A 47 8.20 -16.11 12.90
C PHE A 47 7.26 -14.91 12.89
N VAL A 48 7.81 -13.72 12.64
CA VAL A 48 7.06 -12.47 12.61
C VAL A 48 7.25 -11.82 11.24
N PRO A 49 6.17 -11.48 10.50
CA PRO A 49 6.32 -10.76 9.25
C PRO A 49 6.77 -9.33 9.53
N LEU A 50 7.79 -8.86 8.81
CA LEU A 50 8.28 -7.49 8.86
C LEU A 50 8.21 -6.89 7.45
N PHE A 51 7.45 -5.82 7.30
CA PHE A 51 7.38 -5.06 6.07
C PHE A 51 8.14 -3.74 6.25
N TRP A 52 9.31 -3.63 5.62
CA TRP A 52 10.15 -2.44 5.68
C TRP A 52 9.71 -1.42 4.63
N LEU A 53 9.38 -0.22 5.08
CA LEU A 53 9.14 0.92 4.21
C LEU A 53 10.42 1.74 4.12
N ALA A 54 10.98 1.90 2.91
CA ALA A 54 12.23 2.63 2.67
C ALA A 54 12.02 4.16 2.80
N SER A 55 11.73 4.60 4.02
CA SER A 55 11.44 5.98 4.41
C SER A 55 12.64 6.93 4.31
N GLU A 56 13.84 6.35 4.31
CA GLU A 56 15.14 7.00 4.22
C GLU A 56 15.55 7.37 2.79
N ASP A 57 14.86 6.83 1.78
CA ASP A 57 15.14 7.08 0.37
C ASP A 57 14.87 8.56 0.03
N HIS A 58 15.50 9.07 -1.02
CA HIS A 58 15.31 10.44 -1.52
C HIS A 58 14.64 10.47 -2.91
N ASP A 59 14.30 9.31 -3.48
CA ASP A 59 13.63 9.23 -4.77
C ASP A 59 12.13 9.62 -4.67
N LEU A 60 11.87 10.92 -4.81
CA LEU A 60 10.51 11.46 -4.84
C LEU A 60 9.74 10.99 -6.09
N ASN A 61 10.43 10.81 -7.22
CA ASN A 61 9.79 10.54 -8.50
C ASN A 61 9.12 9.18 -8.50
N GLU A 62 9.62 8.22 -7.72
CA GLU A 62 8.99 6.92 -7.59
C GLU A 62 7.68 6.98 -6.79
N ILE A 63 7.56 7.91 -5.84
CA ILE A 63 6.50 7.86 -4.83
C ILE A 63 5.41 8.90 -5.06
N ASN A 64 5.69 9.97 -5.81
CA ASN A 64 4.81 11.12 -5.96
C ASN A 64 3.66 10.92 -6.96
N HIS A 65 3.55 9.75 -7.56
CA HIS A 65 2.54 9.47 -8.56
C HIS A 65 1.86 8.13 -8.37
N PHE A 66 0.70 7.97 -9.00
CA PHE A 66 -0.01 6.70 -9.09
C PHE A 66 -0.80 6.62 -10.40
N TYR A 67 -1.20 5.41 -10.77
CA TYR A 67 -1.87 5.11 -12.03
C TYR A 67 -3.34 4.77 -11.81
N VAL A 68 -4.21 5.36 -12.61
CA VAL A 68 -5.63 4.99 -12.72
C VAL A 68 -6.00 4.94 -14.19
N ASN A 69 -6.49 3.79 -14.68
CA ASN A 69 -6.95 3.62 -16.06
C ASN A 69 -5.94 4.14 -17.10
N ASN A 70 -4.66 3.78 -16.94
CA ASN A 70 -3.52 4.23 -17.76
C ASN A 70 -3.23 5.73 -17.73
N LYS A 71 -3.89 6.51 -16.86
CA LYS A 71 -3.57 7.91 -16.59
C LYS A 71 -2.70 8.02 -15.34
N VAL A 72 -1.66 8.84 -15.43
CA VAL A 72 -0.76 9.16 -14.31
C VAL A 72 -1.26 10.39 -13.59
N TYR A 73 -1.28 10.32 -12.26
CA TYR A 73 -1.61 11.42 -11.38
C TYR A 73 -0.40 11.72 -10.50
N THR A 74 0.20 12.90 -10.65
CA THR A 74 1.43 13.29 -9.97
C THR A 74 1.17 14.43 -8.98
N TYR A 75 1.69 14.28 -7.77
CA TYR A 75 1.65 15.28 -6.71
C TYR A 75 2.98 16.06 -6.67
N ASN A 76 2.98 17.28 -7.22
CA ASN A 76 4.20 18.09 -7.41
C ASN A 76 4.51 19.07 -6.27
N LYS A 77 3.73 19.10 -5.18
CA LYS A 77 3.89 20.06 -4.08
C LYS A 77 4.72 19.49 -2.94
N VAL A 78 5.96 19.13 -3.24
CA VAL A 78 6.86 18.54 -2.24
C VAL A 78 8.12 19.37 -2.17
N ASN A 79 8.54 19.74 -0.95
CA ASN A 79 9.85 20.35 -0.75
C ASN A 79 10.91 19.28 -1.03
N GLU A 80 11.68 19.50 -2.09
CA GLU A 80 12.76 18.62 -2.51
C GLU A 80 13.94 18.71 -1.51
N ASN A 81 14.75 17.66 -1.43
CA ASN A 81 15.92 17.50 -0.54
C ASN A 81 15.69 16.95 0.90
N MET A 82 14.67 16.11 1.11
CA MET A 82 14.52 15.35 2.37
C MET A 82 14.17 13.88 2.11
N PRO A 83 14.43 12.97 3.07
CA PRO A 83 13.97 11.59 2.99
C PRO A 83 12.46 11.52 2.77
N VAL A 84 12.02 10.58 1.95
CA VAL A 84 10.62 10.42 1.54
C VAL A 84 9.65 10.27 2.71
N GLY A 85 10.08 9.64 3.81
CA GLY A 85 9.28 9.48 5.02
C GLY A 85 9.11 10.77 5.85
N ARG A 86 9.85 11.84 5.52
CA ARG A 86 9.74 13.16 6.17
C ARG A 86 9.02 14.19 5.31
N LEU A 87 8.60 13.82 4.12
CA LEU A 87 7.86 14.72 3.24
C LEU A 87 6.50 15.05 3.83
N LYS A 88 6.12 16.33 3.75
CA LYS A 88 4.79 16.81 4.12
C LYS A 88 3.96 16.92 2.86
N PHE A 89 2.80 16.28 2.87
CA PHE A 89 1.83 16.34 1.79
C PHE A 89 0.78 17.40 2.09
N ASP A 90 1.13 18.67 1.91
CA ASP A 90 0.22 19.79 2.12
C ASP A 90 -0.92 19.78 1.09
N LYS A 91 -2.18 19.90 1.54
CA LYS A 91 -3.36 19.90 0.66
C LYS A 91 -3.54 18.61 -0.16
N ILE A 92 -3.12 17.45 0.37
CA ILE A 92 -3.39 16.16 -0.28
C ILE A 92 -4.89 15.90 -0.45
N GLU A 93 -5.72 16.40 0.48
CA GLU A 93 -7.18 16.34 0.38
C GLU A 93 -7.70 17.07 -0.86
N GLN A 94 -7.16 18.25 -1.16
CA GLN A 94 -7.52 18.99 -2.37
C GLN A 94 -7.09 18.23 -3.62
N PHE A 95 -5.88 17.66 -3.62
CA PHE A 95 -5.42 16.83 -4.73
C PHE A 95 -6.31 15.60 -4.94
N ILE A 96 -6.75 14.93 -3.87
CA ILE A 96 -7.72 13.82 -3.94
C ILE A 96 -9.06 14.33 -4.50
N SER A 97 -9.56 15.46 -4.00
CA SER A 97 -10.83 16.04 -4.46
C SER A 97 -10.80 16.34 -5.96
N ASP A 98 -9.73 16.99 -6.42
CA ASP A 98 -9.59 17.46 -7.80
C ASP A 98 -9.38 16.30 -8.80
N ASN A 99 -8.82 15.17 -8.35
CA ASN A 99 -8.36 14.10 -9.24
C ASN A 99 -9.11 12.76 -9.09
N LEU A 100 -9.71 12.50 -7.93
CA LEU A 100 -10.24 11.19 -7.57
C LEU A 100 -11.72 11.18 -7.22
N THR A 101 -12.37 12.33 -7.01
CA THR A 101 -13.80 12.37 -6.64
C THR A 101 -14.68 11.66 -7.66
N GLU A 102 -14.49 11.93 -8.95
CA GLU A 102 -15.28 11.30 -10.01
C GLU A 102 -15.03 9.79 -10.10
N LEU A 103 -13.77 9.37 -9.93
CA LEU A 103 -13.40 7.95 -9.91
C LEU A 103 -14.04 7.22 -8.71
N LEU A 104 -13.93 7.81 -7.52
CA LEU A 104 -14.48 7.24 -6.28
C LEU A 104 -16.00 7.16 -6.35
N GLN A 105 -16.66 8.19 -6.87
CA GLN A 105 -18.10 8.18 -7.11
C GLN A 105 -18.50 7.07 -8.07
N LYS A 106 -17.80 6.91 -9.20
CA LYS A 106 -18.10 5.85 -10.16
C LYS A 106 -17.96 4.46 -9.55
N VAL A 107 -16.88 4.20 -8.81
CA VAL A 107 -16.65 2.91 -8.13
C VAL A 107 -17.70 2.65 -7.05
N MET A 108 -18.07 3.67 -6.26
CA MET A 108 -19.15 3.55 -5.27
C MET A 108 -20.49 3.25 -5.92
N MET A 109 -20.82 3.95 -7.01
CA MET A 109 -22.06 3.72 -7.77
C MET A 109 -22.11 2.31 -8.35
N GLU A 110 -21.02 1.81 -8.94
CA GLU A 110 -20.95 0.42 -9.43
C GLU A 110 -21.16 -0.60 -8.30
N LYS A 111 -20.53 -0.39 -7.12
CA LYS A 111 -20.73 -1.27 -5.96
C LYS A 111 -22.17 -1.25 -5.45
N ILE A 112 -22.79 -0.07 -5.37
CA ILE A 112 -24.20 0.09 -4.97
C ILE A 112 -25.10 -0.62 -5.98
N PHE A 113 -24.86 -0.42 -7.28
CA PHE A 113 -25.61 -1.06 -8.35
C PHE A 113 -25.49 -2.60 -8.32
N LEU A 114 -24.28 -3.14 -8.14
CA LEU A 114 -24.07 -4.58 -7.98
C LEU A 114 -24.77 -5.13 -6.73
N LYS A 115 -24.80 -4.36 -5.64
CA LYS A 115 -25.51 -4.73 -4.41
C LYS A 115 -27.04 -4.72 -4.62
N PHE A 116 -27.54 -3.74 -5.38
CA PHE A 116 -28.94 -3.65 -5.78
C PHE A 116 -29.36 -4.83 -6.69
N LEU A 117 -28.60 -5.13 -7.75
CA LEU A 117 -28.85 -6.29 -8.61
C LEU A 117 -28.91 -7.61 -7.82
N LYS A 118 -27.97 -7.82 -6.89
CA LYS A 118 -27.98 -8.99 -5.99
C LYS A 118 -29.20 -9.05 -5.07
N SER A 119 -29.81 -7.91 -4.72
CA SER A 119 -31.03 -7.87 -3.90
C SER A 119 -32.31 -8.16 -4.69
N ILE A 120 -32.32 -7.96 -6.01
CA ILE A 120 -33.46 -8.25 -6.88
C ILE A 120 -33.48 -9.72 -7.34
N GLN A 121 -32.32 -10.36 -7.37
CA GLN A 121 -32.18 -11.79 -7.73
C GLN A 121 -32.50 -12.75 -6.57
N LYS A 122 -33.24 -12.29 -5.55
CA LYS A 122 -33.61 -13.06 -4.36
C LYS A 122 -35.13 -13.04 -4.19
#